data_AF-A0A6I3WY24-F1
#
_entry.id   AF-A0A6I3WY24-F1
#
_cell.length_a   1.000
_cell.length_b   1.000
_cell.length_c   1.000
_cell.angle_alpha   90.00
_cell.angle_beta   90.00
_cell.angle_gamma   90.00
#
_symmetry.space_group_name_H-M   'P 1'
#
loop_
_entity.id
_entity.type
_entity.pdbx_description
1 polymer ?
#
loop_
_entity_poly.entity_id
_entity_poly.type
_entity_poly.pdbx_seq_one_letter_code
_entity_poly.pdbx_strand_id
1 'polypeptide(L)'
;MANTSHERTATNTGSVSVEMVLLTPVLVLLMVFVVFLGRAGGANEQVRHAADEAARAASLIARPNMQAVAQLIATADLAANGVNCASTNVSVAVSNVVTAGSVTVTVSCVVNRQGTGLLGVVARTITASSTEVIDRYRAG
;
A
#
# COMPACT_ATOMS: atom_id res chain seq x y z
N MET A 1 35.95 72.17 12.01
CA MET A 1 34.52 71.87 12.22
C MET A 1 34.28 70.49 11.62
N ALA A 2 34.11 69.48 12.47
CA ALA A 2 34.17 68.06 12.10
C ALA A 2 32.86 67.58 11.45
N ASN A 3 32.98 66.84 10.35
CA ASN A 3 31.87 66.22 9.64
C ASN A 3 31.61 64.83 10.24
N THR A 4 30.46 64.63 10.90
CA THR A 4 30.04 63.33 11.43
C THR A 4 29.12 62.64 10.43
N SER A 5 29.68 61.68 9.68
CA SER A 5 28.95 60.75 8.83
C SER A 5 28.16 59.76 9.69
N HIS A 6 26.84 59.92 9.74
CA HIS A 6 25.92 58.97 10.36
C HIS A 6 25.77 57.73 9.45
N GLU A 7 26.49 56.65 9.76
CA GLU A 7 26.27 55.35 9.15
C GLU A 7 24.92 54.78 9.63
N ARG A 8 23.89 54.85 8.78
CA ARG A 8 22.61 54.19 9.02
C ARG A 8 22.76 52.70 8.73
N THR A 9 22.88 51.89 9.77
CA THR A 9 22.80 50.43 9.67
C THR A 9 21.36 50.05 9.30
N ALA A 10 21.11 49.83 8.01
CA ALA A 10 19.82 49.36 7.52
C ALA A 10 19.57 47.94 8.06
N THR A 11 18.59 47.82 8.93
CA THR A 11 18.18 46.54 9.51
C THR A 11 17.62 45.64 8.41
N ASN A 12 18.37 44.61 8.05
CA ASN A 12 18.03 43.66 6.99
C ASN A 12 17.02 42.60 7.52
N THR A 13 15.82 43.03 7.90
CA THR A 13 14.75 42.15 8.43
C THR A 13 13.70 41.80 7.37
N GLY A 14 13.78 42.40 6.18
CA GLY A 14 12.90 42.07 5.04
C GLY A 14 13.30 40.79 4.30
N SER A 15 14.56 40.34 4.41
CA SER A 15 15.07 39.17 3.66
C SER A 15 14.53 37.85 4.20
N VAL A 16 14.46 37.68 5.53
CA VAL A 16 14.09 36.40 6.16
C VAL A 16 12.63 36.02 5.86
N SER A 17 11.73 36.99 5.84
CA SER A 17 10.30 36.73 5.56
C SER A 17 10.06 36.39 4.09
N VAL A 18 10.74 37.09 3.16
CA VAL A 18 10.58 36.85 1.72
C VAL A 18 11.20 35.50 1.31
N GLU A 19 12.34 35.15 1.90
CA GLU A 19 13.01 33.86 1.64
C GLU A 19 12.16 32.68 2.13
N MET A 20 11.52 32.82 3.30
CA MET A 20 10.64 31.79 3.85
C MET A 20 9.35 31.61 3.02
N VAL A 21 8.81 32.67 2.44
CA VAL A 21 7.65 32.61 1.52
C VAL A 21 7.97 31.84 0.24
N LEU A 22 9.22 31.90 -0.24
CA LEU A 22 9.67 31.14 -1.41
C LEU A 22 10.04 29.68 -1.06
N LEU A 23 10.60 29.44 0.13
CA LEU A 23 11.03 28.11 0.55
C LEU A 23 9.85 27.19 0.89
N THR A 24 8.80 27.75 1.51
CA THR A 24 7.62 27.00 1.96
C THR A 24 6.94 26.20 0.84
N PRO A 25 6.58 26.77 -0.33
CA PRO A 25 5.96 26.00 -1.41
C PRO A 25 6.88 24.92 -1.99
N VAL A 26 8.19 25.14 -2.01
CA VAL A 26 9.18 24.12 -2.44
C VAL A 26 9.17 22.95 -1.46
N LEU A 27 9.16 23.20 -0.16
CA LEU A 27 9.08 22.15 0.86
C LEU A 27 7.75 21.39 0.80
N VAL A 28 6.62 22.08 0.56
CA VAL A 28 5.32 21.43 0.37
C VAL A 28 5.32 20.54 -0.87
N LEU A 29 5.84 21.02 -2.00
CA LEU A 29 6.00 20.21 -3.22
C LEU A 29 6.89 18.99 -2.98
N LEU A 30 7.99 19.15 -2.26
CA LEU A 30 8.90 18.07 -1.90
C LEU A 30 8.19 17.03 -1.01
N MET A 31 7.42 17.46 -0.02
CA MET A 31 6.59 16.56 0.80
C MET A 31 5.56 15.80 -0.03
N VAL A 32 4.81 16.48 -0.91
CA VAL A 32 3.83 15.84 -1.80
C VAL A 32 4.52 14.83 -2.71
N PHE A 33 5.69 15.16 -3.24
CA PHE A 33 6.49 14.27 -4.08
C PHE A 33 6.95 13.02 -3.32
N VAL A 34 7.40 13.16 -2.06
CA VAL A 34 7.76 12.03 -1.20
C VAL A 34 6.55 11.13 -0.92
N VAL A 35 5.38 11.71 -0.62
CA VAL A 35 4.14 10.94 -0.44
C VAL A 35 3.76 10.20 -1.72
N PHE A 36 3.91 10.85 -2.88
CA PHE A 36 3.64 10.25 -4.17
C PHE A 36 4.57 9.07 -4.47
N LEU A 37 5.87 9.23 -4.25
CA LEU A 37 6.86 8.16 -4.38
C LEU A 37 6.60 7.00 -3.40
N GLY A 38 6.25 7.32 -2.15
CA GLY A 38 5.90 6.32 -1.14
C GLY A 38 4.66 5.50 -1.52
N ARG A 39 3.65 6.15 -2.12
CA ARG A 39 2.44 5.46 -2.60
C ARG A 39 2.64 4.68 -3.90
N ALA A 40 3.64 5.04 -4.72
CA ALA A 40 3.89 4.39 -6.01
C ALA A 40 4.33 2.92 -5.89
N GLY A 41 4.86 2.48 -4.74
CA GLY A 41 5.31 1.11 -4.51
C GLY A 41 4.24 0.12 -4.02
N GLY A 42 3.08 0.60 -3.57
CA GLY A 42 2.25 -0.14 -2.62
C GLY A 42 1.36 -1.27 -3.17
N ALA A 43 1.32 -1.51 -4.48
CA ALA A 43 0.36 -2.50 -5.03
C ALA A 43 0.74 -3.95 -4.69
N ASN A 44 2.03 -4.29 -4.65
CA ASN A 44 2.47 -5.63 -4.24
C ASN A 44 2.30 -5.84 -2.73
N GLU A 45 2.58 -4.81 -1.94
CA GLU A 45 2.47 -4.85 -0.48
C GLU A 45 1.01 -5.07 -0.07
N GLN A 46 0.07 -4.39 -0.73
CA GLN A 46 -1.36 -4.55 -0.45
C GLN A 46 -1.90 -5.93 -0.88
N VAL A 47 -1.50 -6.45 -2.05
CA VAL A 47 -1.92 -7.81 -2.47
C VAL A 47 -1.35 -8.87 -1.53
N ARG A 48 -0.14 -8.65 -0.99
CA ARG A 48 0.45 -9.53 0.01
C ARG A 48 -0.27 -9.44 1.35
N HIS A 49 -0.57 -8.23 1.82
CA HIS A 49 -1.37 -8.01 3.03
C HIS A 49 -2.73 -8.72 2.94
N ALA A 50 -3.42 -8.60 1.80
CA ALA A 50 -4.67 -9.29 1.55
C ALA A 50 -4.52 -10.82 1.58
N ALA A 51 -3.40 -11.36 1.08
CA ALA A 51 -3.12 -12.80 1.15
C ALA A 51 -2.84 -13.26 2.59
N ASP A 52 -2.11 -12.46 3.38
CA ASP A 52 -1.83 -12.71 4.80
C ASP A 52 -3.13 -12.74 5.63
N GLU A 53 -3.98 -11.72 5.50
CA GLU A 53 -5.26 -11.68 6.22
C GLU A 53 -6.20 -12.82 5.80
N ALA A 54 -6.26 -13.13 4.50
CA ALA A 54 -7.09 -14.21 4.00
C ALA A 54 -6.59 -15.59 4.45
N ALA A 55 -5.27 -15.83 4.49
CA ALA A 55 -4.69 -17.07 5.01
C ALA A 55 -5.00 -17.26 6.49
N ARG A 56 -4.90 -16.18 7.27
CA ARG A 56 -5.22 -16.20 8.70
C ARG A 56 -6.71 -16.44 8.95
N ALA A 57 -7.59 -15.81 8.17
CA ALA A 57 -9.03 -16.07 8.29
C ALA A 57 -9.39 -17.50 7.89
N ALA A 58 -8.77 -18.03 6.83
CA ALA A 58 -9.00 -19.38 6.37
C ALA A 58 -8.52 -20.44 7.38
N SER A 59 -7.42 -20.20 8.10
CA SER A 59 -6.89 -21.14 9.09
C SER A 59 -7.78 -21.35 10.32
N LEU A 60 -8.74 -20.44 10.54
CA LEU A 60 -9.68 -20.43 11.66
C LEU A 60 -11.06 -21.02 11.32
N ILE A 61 -11.32 -21.34 10.04
CA ILE A 61 -12.64 -21.76 9.54
C ILE A 61 -12.60 -23.21 9.07
N ALA A 62 -13.74 -23.90 9.10
CA ALA A 62 -13.87 -25.25 8.56
C ALA A 62 -13.56 -25.33 7.05
N ARG A 63 -12.87 -26.41 6.65
CA ARG A 63 -12.42 -26.68 5.26
C ARG A 63 -13.42 -26.36 4.14
N PRO A 64 -14.71 -26.75 4.19
CA PRO A 64 -15.65 -26.45 3.11
C PRO A 64 -15.86 -24.94 2.88
N ASN A 65 -15.63 -24.10 3.89
CA ASN A 65 -15.88 -22.67 3.83
C ASN A 65 -14.59 -21.83 3.64
N MET A 66 -13.40 -22.44 3.72
CA MET A 66 -12.11 -21.74 3.65
C MET A 66 -11.98 -20.90 2.36
N GLN A 67 -12.34 -21.47 1.22
CA GLN A 67 -12.26 -20.77 -0.08
C GLN A 67 -13.17 -19.54 -0.12
N ALA A 68 -14.42 -19.68 0.34
CA ALA A 68 -15.39 -18.58 0.35
C ALA A 68 -14.97 -17.45 1.31
N VAL A 69 -14.49 -17.80 2.51
CA VAL A 69 -14.01 -16.82 3.49
C VAL A 69 -12.73 -16.13 3.01
N ALA A 70 -11.76 -16.87 2.49
CA ALA A 70 -10.53 -16.28 1.96
C ALA A 70 -10.83 -15.28 0.84
N GLN A 71 -11.77 -15.61 -0.05
CA GLN A 71 -12.19 -14.71 -1.13
C GLN A 71 -12.88 -13.45 -0.59
N LEU A 72 -13.77 -13.60 0.40
CA LEU A 72 -14.45 -12.48 1.05
C LEU A 72 -13.45 -11.53 1.72
N ILE A 73 -12.52 -12.06 2.51
CA ILE A 73 -11.53 -11.26 3.26
C ILE A 73 -10.54 -10.59 2.31
N ALA A 74 -9.98 -11.32 1.34
CA ALA A 74 -9.05 -10.74 0.38
C ALA A 74 -9.69 -9.61 -0.45
N THR A 75 -10.95 -9.77 -0.88
CA THR A 75 -11.65 -8.72 -1.64
C THR A 75 -12.02 -7.51 -0.78
N ALA A 76 -12.40 -7.73 0.49
CA ALA A 76 -12.65 -6.65 1.43
C ALA A 76 -11.37 -5.85 1.76
N ASP A 77 -10.24 -6.52 2.01
CA ASP A 77 -8.95 -5.86 2.30
C ASP A 77 -8.44 -5.07 1.09
N LEU A 78 -8.50 -5.65 -0.11
CA LEU A 78 -8.14 -4.92 -1.34
C LEU A 78 -8.99 -3.66 -1.54
N ALA A 79 -10.30 -3.73 -1.28
CA ALA A 79 -11.20 -2.59 -1.36
C ALA A 79 -10.91 -1.53 -0.29
N ALA A 80 -10.65 -1.95 0.96
CA ALA A 80 -10.34 -1.07 2.07
C ALA A 80 -9.04 -0.28 1.86
N ASN A 81 -8.03 -0.91 1.23
CA ASN A 81 -6.76 -0.26 0.92
C ASN A 81 -6.78 0.52 -0.41
N GLY A 82 -7.89 0.47 -1.16
CA GLY A 82 -8.07 1.23 -2.41
C GLY A 82 -7.39 0.61 -3.63
N VAL A 83 -7.15 -0.71 -3.61
CA VAL A 83 -6.62 -1.44 -4.76
C VAL A 83 -7.75 -1.75 -5.75
N ASN A 84 -7.75 -1.04 -6.88
CA ASN A 84 -8.70 -1.30 -7.97
C ASN A 84 -8.18 -2.39 -8.90
N CYS A 85 -8.48 -3.65 -8.57
CA CYS A 85 -8.28 -4.78 -9.46
C CYS A 85 -9.41 -4.84 -10.51
N ALA A 86 -9.07 -4.99 -11.79
CA ALA A 86 -10.05 -5.30 -12.83
C ALA A 86 -10.56 -6.74 -12.73
N SER A 87 -9.71 -7.64 -12.23
CA SER A 87 -10.07 -9.01 -11.89
C SER A 87 -9.24 -9.45 -10.70
N THR A 88 -9.89 -10.12 -9.75
CA THR A 88 -9.26 -10.71 -8.57
C THR A 88 -9.53 -12.21 -8.55
N ASN A 89 -8.47 -13.01 -8.49
CA ASN A 89 -8.53 -14.45 -8.32
C ASN A 89 -7.92 -14.82 -6.97
N VAL A 90 -8.66 -15.57 -6.16
CA VAL A 90 -8.20 -16.07 -4.87
C VAL A 90 -8.25 -17.58 -4.91
N SER A 91 -7.15 -18.25 -4.57
CA SER A 91 -7.05 -19.71 -4.55
C SER A 91 -6.53 -20.17 -3.20
N VAL A 92 -7.20 -21.16 -2.61
CA VAL A 92 -6.83 -21.76 -1.33
C VAL A 92 -6.34 -23.19 -1.55
N ALA A 93 -5.10 -23.47 -1.13
CA ALA A 93 -4.52 -24.80 -1.12
C ALA A 93 -4.35 -25.27 0.32
N VAL A 94 -4.91 -26.42 0.66
CA VAL A 94 -4.79 -27.02 1.99
C VAL A 94 -3.83 -28.20 1.93
N SER A 95 -2.78 -28.15 2.74
CA SER A 95 -1.86 -29.27 2.95
C SER A 95 -2.17 -29.96 4.27
N ASN A 96 -2.40 -31.26 4.24
CA ASN A 96 -2.63 -32.05 5.45
C ASN A 96 -1.33 -32.77 5.80
N VAL A 97 -0.51 -32.22 6.69
CA VAL A 97 0.62 -32.95 7.27
C VAL A 97 0.11 -33.68 8.52
N VAL A 98 0.59 -34.91 8.75
CA VAL A 98 0.13 -35.82 9.82
C VAL A 98 0.12 -35.17 11.21
N THR A 99 1.00 -34.18 11.44
CA THR A 99 1.14 -33.46 12.71
C THR A 99 0.55 -32.05 12.74
N ALA A 100 0.27 -31.44 11.58
CA ALA A 100 -0.35 -30.11 11.45
C ALA A 100 -0.85 -29.88 10.02
N GLY A 101 -2.09 -29.38 9.88
CA GLY A 101 -2.56 -28.88 8.58
C GLY A 101 -2.03 -27.46 8.33
N SER A 102 -1.76 -27.11 7.07
CA SER A 102 -1.50 -25.73 6.66
C SER A 102 -2.43 -25.32 5.53
N VAL A 103 -2.70 -24.03 5.45
CA VAL A 103 -3.49 -23.42 4.38
C VAL A 103 -2.65 -22.34 3.71
N THR A 104 -2.52 -22.43 2.39
CA THR A 104 -1.86 -21.43 1.56
C THR A 104 -2.92 -20.69 0.75
N VAL A 105 -2.99 -19.38 0.89
CA VAL A 105 -3.87 -18.53 0.10
C VAL A 105 -3.04 -17.77 -0.92
N THR A 106 -3.43 -17.85 -2.18
CA THR A 106 -2.83 -17.08 -3.28
C THR A 106 -3.84 -16.08 -3.78
N VAL A 107 -3.46 -14.80 -3.81
CA VAL A 107 -4.25 -13.70 -4.34
C VAL A 107 -3.57 -13.17 -5.60
N SER A 108 -4.32 -13.14 -6.71
CA SER A 108 -3.88 -12.55 -7.97
C SER A 108 -4.82 -11.41 -8.33
N CYS A 109 -4.26 -10.24 -8.57
CA CYS A 109 -4.95 -9.01 -8.92
C CYS A 109 -4.45 -8.51 -10.28
N VAL A 110 -5.35 -8.39 -11.24
CA VAL A 110 -5.07 -7.74 -12.53
C VAL A 110 -5.37 -6.26 -12.38
N VAL A 111 -4.35 -5.42 -12.26
CA VAL A 111 -4.53 -3.97 -12.22
C VAL A 111 -4.67 -3.43 -13.64
N ASN A 112 -5.88 -3.00 -14.00
CA ASN A 112 -6.11 -2.24 -15.23
C ASN A 112 -5.96 -0.75 -14.90
N ARG A 113 -4.95 -0.09 -15.47
CA ARG A 113 -4.83 1.36 -15.42
C ARG A 113 -5.76 1.97 -16.49
N GLN A 114 -7.05 2.05 -16.17
CA GLN A 114 -7.98 2.91 -16.91
C GLN A 114 -7.40 4.33 -16.89
N GLY A 115 -6.92 4.82 -18.04
CA GLY A 115 -6.35 6.16 -18.19
C GLY A 115 -4.89 6.26 -18.66
N THR A 116 -4.13 5.16 -18.77
CA THR A 116 -2.76 5.19 -19.33
C THR A 116 -2.63 4.50 -20.69
N GLY A 117 -3.73 4.27 -21.41
CA GLY A 117 -3.74 3.63 -22.72
C GLY A 117 -2.88 4.37 -23.77
N LEU A 118 -2.73 5.69 -23.62
CA LEU A 118 -1.86 6.51 -24.48
C LEU A 118 -0.35 6.18 -24.30
N LEU A 119 0.02 5.58 -23.16
CA LEU A 119 1.40 5.24 -22.79
C LEU A 119 1.75 3.76 -23.03
N GLY A 120 0.85 2.96 -23.63
CA GLY A 120 1.13 1.58 -24.02
C GLY A 120 1.42 0.59 -22.88
N VAL A 121 1.04 0.93 -21.63
CA VAL A 121 1.33 0.09 -20.46
C VAL A 121 0.37 -1.11 -20.43
N VAL A 122 0.90 -2.29 -20.71
CA VAL A 122 0.19 -3.58 -20.67
C VAL A 122 -0.38 -3.84 -19.26
N ALA A 123 -1.55 -4.47 -19.19
CA ALA A 123 -2.14 -4.90 -17.91
C ALA A 123 -1.10 -5.70 -17.10
N ARG A 124 -0.92 -5.32 -15.82
CA ARG A 124 0.02 -5.99 -14.92
C ARG A 124 -0.75 -6.87 -13.96
N THR A 125 -0.42 -8.16 -13.96
CA THR A 125 -0.92 -9.08 -12.93
C THR A 125 0.05 -9.07 -11.75
N ILE A 126 -0.48 -8.82 -10.56
CA ILE A 126 0.24 -8.89 -9.29
C ILE A 126 -0.26 -10.12 -8.55
N THR A 127 0.64 -10.99 -8.15
CA THR A 127 0.30 -12.21 -7.42
C THR A 127 1.12 -12.27 -6.15
N ALA A 128 0.46 -12.55 -5.02
CA ALA A 128 1.10 -12.81 -3.74
C ALA A 128 0.45 -14.04 -3.09
N SER A 129 1.20 -14.73 -2.24
CA SER A 129 0.68 -15.84 -1.46
C SER A 129 1.18 -15.77 -0.02
N SER A 130 0.36 -16.30 0.89
CA SER A 130 0.71 -16.48 2.29
C SER A 130 0.27 -17.85 2.79
N THR A 131 1.00 -18.39 3.76
CA THR A 131 0.72 -19.71 4.34
C THR A 131 0.59 -19.61 5.85
N GLU A 132 -0.48 -20.18 6.37
CA GLU A 132 -0.80 -20.21 7.80
C GLU A 132 -1.05 -21.64 8.27
N VAL A 133 -0.77 -21.89 9.56
CA VAL A 133 -1.03 -23.19 10.19
C VAL A 133 -2.49 -23.25 10.63
N ILE A 134 -3.18 -24.36 10.31
CA ILE A 134 -4.58 -24.56 10.66
C ILE A 134 -4.70 -24.86 12.15
N ASP A 135 -5.49 -24.06 12.86
CA ASP A 135 -5.84 -24.34 14.25
C ASP A 135 -6.99 -25.35 14.30
N ARG A 136 -6.62 -26.61 14.48
CA ARG A 136 -7.52 -27.76 14.63
C ARG A 136 -8.53 -27.64 15.77
N TYR A 137 -8.34 -26.77 16.76
CA TYR A 137 -9.32 -26.55 17.83
C TYR A 137 -10.42 -25.55 17.44
N ARG A 138 -10.19 -24.70 16.43
CA ARG A 138 -11.15 -23.70 15.94
C ARG A 138 -11.78 -24.06 14.60
N ALA A 139 -11.08 -24.83 13.77
CA ALA A 139 -11.55 -25.24 12.45
C ALA A 139 -12.42 -26.52 12.46
N GLY A 140 -12.83 -26.98 13.65
CA GLY A 140 -13.62 -28.20 13.89
C GLY A 140 -15.13 -28.01 13.71
#